data_AF-A0A7Z1HNE4-F1
#
_entry.id   AF-A0A7Z1HNE4-F1
#
_cell.length_a   1.000
_cell.length_b   1.000
_cell.length_c   1.000
_cell.angle_alpha   90.00
_cell.angle_beta   90.00
_cell.angle_gamma   90.00
#
_symmetry.space_group_name_H-M   'P 1'
#
loop_
_entity.id
_entity.type
_entity.pdbx_description
1 polymer ?
#
loop_
_entity_poly.entity_id
_entity_poly.type
_entity_poly.pdbx_seq_one_letter_code
_entity_poly.pdbx_strand_id
1 'polypeptide(L)'
;MFVDDVTRAFESGDFARPNLFQVEISYLGQNFTFQCKATALPAGIVEKIPVGFMNRKINVAGDRTFDDWTVTVMNDEAHDARQKFVDWQSIAAGQGNEITGGKPA
;
A
#
# COMPACT_ATOMS: atom_id res chain seq x y z
N MET A 1 11.85 28.60 -22.13
CA MET A 1 11.00 27.90 -21.16
C MET A 1 10.41 28.98 -20.28
N PHE A 2 9.17 29.37 -20.56
CA PHE A 2 8.44 30.37 -19.78
C PHE A 2 7.69 29.67 -18.63
N VAL A 3 7.18 30.46 -17.68
CA VAL A 3 6.52 29.94 -16.48
C VAL A 3 5.27 29.11 -16.82
N ASP A 4 4.54 29.45 -17.89
CA ASP A 4 3.30 28.75 -18.30
C ASP A 4 3.53 27.41 -19.01
N ASP A 5 4.78 27.10 -19.37
CA ASP A 5 5.10 25.83 -20.03
C ASP A 5 4.97 24.67 -19.04
N VAL A 6 5.05 24.93 -17.72
CA VAL A 6 4.94 23.88 -16.69
C VAL A 6 3.55 23.27 -16.67
N THR A 7 2.48 24.06 -16.66
CA THR A 7 1.10 23.55 -16.64
C THR A 7 0.66 23.03 -18.00
N ARG A 8 1.17 23.63 -19.09
CA ARG A 8 0.94 23.14 -20.46
C ARG A 8 1.49 21.72 -20.67
N ALA A 9 2.61 21.38 -20.03
CA ALA A 9 3.22 20.06 -20.15
C ALA A 9 2.36 18.93 -19.56
N PHE A 10 1.47 19.22 -18.61
CA PHE A 10 0.67 18.21 -17.93
C PHE A 10 -0.72 17.98 -18.54
N GLU A 11 -1.06 18.67 -19.66
CA GLU A 11 -2.35 18.64 -20.39
C GLU A 11 -3.56 19.11 -19.57
N SER A 12 -3.57 18.83 -18.27
CA SER A 12 -4.55 19.27 -17.28
C SER A 12 -3.99 20.41 -16.43
N GLY A 13 -4.85 21.34 -16.04
CA GLY A 13 -4.44 22.58 -15.37
C GLY A 13 -4.03 22.46 -13.90
N ASP A 14 -4.23 21.31 -13.24
CA ASP A 14 -3.92 21.13 -11.81
C ASP A 14 -3.17 19.81 -11.56
N PHE A 15 -2.42 19.76 -10.46
CA PHE A 15 -1.65 18.59 -10.05
C PHE A 15 -2.36 17.79 -8.97
N ALA A 16 -2.02 16.50 -8.88
CA ALA A 16 -2.57 15.61 -7.88
C ALA A 16 -2.22 16.07 -6.47
N ARG A 17 -3.16 15.88 -5.53
CA ARG A 17 -3.01 16.22 -4.12
C ARG A 17 -3.09 14.96 -3.27
N PRO A 18 -2.33 14.87 -2.16
CA PRO A 18 -2.22 13.64 -1.37
C PRO A 18 -3.50 13.24 -0.60
N ASN A 19 -4.55 14.07 -0.60
CA ASN A 19 -5.78 13.84 0.16
C ASN A 19 -6.98 13.38 -0.69
N LEU A 20 -6.91 13.49 -2.02
CA LEU A 20 -8.01 13.14 -2.91
C LEU A 20 -7.91 11.67 -3.33
N PHE A 21 -8.05 10.76 -2.36
CA PHE A 21 -8.00 9.32 -2.58
C PHE A 21 -9.15 8.62 -1.86
N GLN A 22 -9.53 7.45 -2.40
CA GLN A 22 -10.45 6.51 -1.77
C GLN A 22 -9.82 5.12 -1.86
N VAL A 23 -9.77 4.40 -0.75
CA VAL A 23 -9.25 3.03 -0.67
C VAL A 23 -10.38 2.11 -0.26
N GLU A 24 -10.67 1.10 -1.07
CA GLU A 24 -11.68 0.10 -0.77
C GLU A 24 -11.02 -1.26 -0.50
N ILE A 25 -11.43 -1.89 0.60
CA ILE A 25 -11.18 -3.31 0.84
C ILE A 25 -12.55 -3.97 0.87
N SER A 26 -12.95 -4.60 -0.23
CA SER A 26 -14.31 -5.13 -0.39
C SER A 26 -14.67 -6.18 0.68
N TYR A 27 -13.67 -6.84 1.29
CA TYR A 27 -13.87 -7.78 2.40
C TYR A 27 -14.38 -7.12 3.69
N LEU A 28 -13.96 -5.89 4.00
CA LEU A 28 -14.35 -5.20 5.24
C LEU A 28 -15.69 -4.45 5.13
N GLY A 29 -16.26 -4.40 3.93
CA GLY A 29 -17.51 -3.70 3.62
C GLY A 29 -17.31 -2.23 3.22
N GLN A 30 -18.38 -1.63 2.67
CA GLN A 30 -18.33 -0.29 2.06
C GLN A 30 -17.89 0.81 3.04
N ASN A 31 -18.22 0.66 4.32
CA ASN A 31 -17.95 1.67 5.36
C ASN A 31 -16.44 1.86 5.60
N PHE A 32 -15.64 0.84 5.30
CA PHE A 32 -14.19 0.89 5.47
C PHE A 32 -13.53 2.03 4.68
N THR A 33 -14.09 2.34 3.50
CA THR A 33 -13.58 3.39 2.60
C THR A 33 -13.50 4.76 3.26
N PHE A 34 -14.40 5.04 4.20
CA PHE A 34 -14.44 6.31 4.94
C PHE A 34 -13.60 6.27 6.23
N GLN A 35 -13.27 5.08 6.72
CA GLN A 35 -12.46 4.90 7.92
C GLN A 35 -10.95 4.96 7.61
N CYS A 36 -10.52 4.69 6.37
CA CYS A 36 -9.13 4.80 5.96
C CYS A 36 -8.68 6.28 5.92
N LYS A 37 -7.65 6.64 6.71
CA LYS A 37 -7.16 8.02 6.84
C LYS A 37 -5.89 8.29 6.04
N ALA A 38 -4.95 7.35 6.06
CA ALA A 38 -3.65 7.54 5.44
C ALA A 38 -3.10 6.20 4.96
N THR A 39 -2.47 6.21 3.80
CA THR A 39 -1.77 5.07 3.23
C THR A 39 -0.62 5.55 2.37
N ALA A 40 0.39 4.70 2.19
CA ALA A 40 1.37 4.87 1.11
C ALA A 40 0.96 4.01 -0.10
N LEU A 41 1.53 4.28 -1.27
CA LEU A 41 1.52 3.30 -2.37
C LEU A 41 2.61 2.25 -2.09
N PRO A 42 2.37 0.96 -2.35
CA PRO A 42 3.40 -0.06 -2.19
C PRO A 42 4.55 0.22 -3.16
N ALA A 43 5.73 0.53 -2.63
CA ALA A 43 6.90 0.82 -3.44
C ALA A 43 7.47 -0.48 -4.04
N GLY A 44 7.79 -0.44 -5.34
CA GLY A 44 8.56 -1.50 -5.97
C GLY A 44 10.05 -1.25 -5.74
N ILE A 45 10.74 -2.19 -5.07
CA ILE A 45 12.18 -2.11 -4.85
C ILE A 45 12.86 -3.06 -5.84
N VAL A 46 13.86 -2.55 -6.54
CA VAL A 46 14.70 -3.35 -7.46
C VAL A 46 16.14 -3.20 -7.00
N GLU A 47 16.74 -4.31 -6.58
CA GLU A 47 18.09 -4.29 -6.08
C GLU A 47 19.11 -4.16 -7.21
N LYS A 48 20.21 -3.47 -6.93
CA LYS A 48 21.34 -3.35 -7.87
C LYS A 48 22.33 -4.47 -7.57
N ILE A 49 22.60 -5.30 -8.57
CA ILE A 49 23.67 -6.30 -8.51
C ILE A 49 24.90 -5.70 -9.21
N PRO A 50 25.99 -5.39 -8.47
CA PRO A 50 27.20 -4.85 -9.07
C PRO A 50 28.02 -5.97 -9.71
N VAL A 51 28.23 -5.88 -11.01
CA VAL A 51 29.12 -6.78 -11.78
C VAL A 51 30.44 -6.04 -12.04
N GLY A 52 31.54 -6.63 -11.59
CA GLY A 52 32.88 -6.04 -11.75
C GLY A 52 33.43 -6.30 -13.16
N PHE A 53 33.84 -5.24 -13.85
CA PHE A 53 34.54 -5.32 -15.14
C PHE A 53 35.59 -4.21 -15.25
N MET A 54 36.84 -4.60 -15.55
CA MET A 54 37.96 -3.68 -15.79
C MET A 54 38.13 -2.59 -14.70
N ASN A 55 38.27 -2.99 -13.44
CA ASN A 55 38.45 -2.09 -12.30
C ASN A 55 37.29 -1.08 -12.07
N ARG A 56 36.16 -1.26 -12.76
CA ARG A 56 34.91 -0.53 -12.59
C ARG A 56 33.79 -1.52 -12.26
N LYS A 57 32.72 -1.04 -11.60
CA LYS A 57 31.53 -1.85 -11.31
C LYS A 57 30.37 -1.30 -12.14
N ILE A 58 29.78 -2.13 -12.98
CA ILE A 58 28.51 -1.83 -13.66
C ILE A 58 27.37 -2.38 -12.80
N ASN A 59 26.28 -1.65 -12.68
CA ASN A 59 25.11 -2.12 -11.93
C ASN A 59 24.09 -2.70 -12.90
N VAL A 60 23.64 -3.91 -12.64
CA VAL A 60 22.52 -4.55 -13.34
C VAL A 60 21.34 -4.62 -12.37
N ALA A 61 20.12 -4.38 -12.86
CA ALA A 61 18.91 -4.58 -12.08
C ALA A 61 18.74 -6.08 -11.81
N GLY A 62 18.74 -6.46 -10.54
CA GLY A 62 18.57 -7.83 -10.08
C GLY A 62 17.12 -8.12 -9.72
N ASP A 63 16.94 -8.70 -8.53
CA ASP A 63 15.64 -9.15 -8.04
C ASP A 63 14.71 -7.99 -7.68
N ARG A 64 13.40 -8.27 -7.80
CA ARG A 64 12.34 -7.35 -7.41
C ARG A 64 11.74 -7.78 -6.08
N THR A 65 11.74 -6.88 -5.11
CA THR A 65 11.09 -7.05 -3.81
C THR A 65 9.97 -6.04 -3.65
N PHE A 66 8.99 -6.37 -2.81
CA PHE A 66 7.87 -5.51 -2.46
C PHE A 66 7.97 -5.18 -0.98
N ASP A 67 7.88 -3.90 -0.66
CA ASP A 67 7.85 -3.44 0.73
C ASP A 67 6.48 -3.69 1.37
N ASP A 68 6.45 -3.68 2.71
CA ASP A 68 5.19 -3.77 3.45
C ASP A 68 4.30 -2.55 3.17
N TRP A 69 3.00 -2.81 3.06
CA TRP A 69 2.03 -1.78 2.75
C TRP A 69 1.31 -1.32 4.01
N THR A 70 1.62 -0.10 4.43
CA THR A 70 1.08 0.46 5.68
C THR A 70 -0.19 1.27 5.45
N VAL A 71 -1.22 0.98 6.25
CA VAL A 71 -2.49 1.74 6.30
C VAL A 71 -2.77 2.21 7.71
N THR A 72 -3.23 3.44 7.85
CA THR A 72 -3.77 3.98 9.10
C THR A 72 -5.26 4.25 8.94
N VAL A 73 -6.05 3.69 9.86
CA VAL A 73 -7.49 3.84 9.92
C VAL A 73 -7.91 4.68 11.13
N MET A 74 -9.04 5.36 11.02
CA MET A 74 -9.74 5.92 12.18
C MET A 74 -10.51 4.81 12.87
N ASN A 75 -10.38 4.72 14.18
CA ASN A 75 -11.12 3.75 14.96
C ASN A 75 -12.55 4.25 15.21
N ASP A 76 -13.50 3.32 15.17
CA ASP A 76 -14.89 3.55 15.55
C ASP A 76 -15.09 3.42 17.08
N GLU A 77 -16.13 4.02 17.64
CA GLU A 77 -16.47 3.95 19.07
C GLU A 77 -16.67 2.50 19.53
N ALA A 78 -17.35 1.70 18.71
CA ALA A 78 -17.61 0.29 19.00
C ALA A 78 -16.40 -0.63 18.70
N HIS A 79 -15.28 -0.08 18.21
CA HIS A 79 -14.09 -0.82 17.78
C HIS A 79 -14.32 -1.88 16.68
N ASP A 80 -15.47 -1.86 15.98
CA ASP A 80 -15.81 -2.87 14.97
C ASP A 80 -14.79 -2.86 13.82
N ALA A 81 -14.35 -1.69 13.35
CA ALA A 81 -13.32 -1.56 12.32
C ALA A 81 -12.02 -2.32 12.65
N ARG A 82 -11.58 -2.21 13.92
CA ARG A 82 -10.41 -2.96 14.41
C ARG A 82 -10.72 -4.45 14.52
N GLN A 83 -11.91 -4.80 15.03
CA GLN A 83 -12.32 -6.20 15.19
C GLN A 83 -12.33 -6.93 13.85
N LYS A 84 -12.81 -6.30 12.77
CA LYS A 84 -12.77 -6.88 11.41
C LYS A 84 -11.37 -7.28 10.97
N PHE A 85 -10.35 -6.47 11.27
CA PHE A 85 -8.96 -6.82 10.95
C PHE A 85 -8.46 -8.02 11.75
N VAL A 86 -8.78 -8.08 13.05
CA VAL A 86 -8.36 -9.17 13.92
C VAL A 86 -9.05 -10.48 13.53
N ASP A 87 -10.35 -10.43 13.21
CA ASP A 87 -11.10 -11.60 12.74
C ASP A 87 -10.58 -12.07 11.37
N TRP A 88 -10.26 -11.13 10.47
CA TRP A 88 -9.71 -11.46 9.16
C TRP A 88 -8.33 -12.10 9.24
N GLN A 89 -7.40 -11.57 10.05
CA GLN A 89 -6.08 -12.19 10.23
C GLN A 89 -6.18 -13.52 11.00
N SER A 90 -7.20 -13.70 11.85
CA SER A 90 -7.43 -14.95 12.60
C SER A 90 -7.76 -16.11 11.65
N ILE A 91 -8.40 -15.85 10.51
CA ILE A 91 -8.58 -16.84 9.44
C ILE A 91 -7.23 -17.37 8.93
N ALA A 92 -6.23 -16.50 8.80
CA ALA A 92 -4.92 -16.86 8.25
C ALA A 92 -3.98 -17.48 9.29
N ALA A 93 -3.88 -16.89 10.47
CA ALA A 93 -2.88 -17.25 11.48
C ALA A 93 -3.46 -18.04 12.68
N GLY A 94 -4.78 -18.13 12.80
CA GLY A 94 -5.46 -18.60 14.02
C GLY A 94 -5.40 -17.58 15.16
N GLN A 95 -6.27 -17.75 16.14
CA GLN A 95 -6.25 -16.96 17.38
C GLN A 95 -6.52 -17.87 18.57
N GLY A 96 -5.61 -17.87 19.56
CA GLY A 96 -5.67 -18.78 20.71
C GLY A 96 -5.00 -20.14 20.45
N ASN A 97 -5.30 -21.13 21.30
CA ASN A 97 -4.71 -22.47 21.22
C ASN A 97 -5.38 -23.38 20.17
N GLU A 98 -6.42 -22.90 19.48
CA GLU A 98 -7.20 -23.67 18.52
C GLU A 98 -7.05 -23.04 17.13
N ILE A 99 -6.49 -23.80 16.17
CA ILE A 99 -6.41 -23.38 14.77
C ILE A 99 -7.69 -23.86 14.08
N THR A 100 -8.71 -23.00 14.08
CA THR A 100 -10.05 -23.39 13.58
C THR A 100 -10.16 -23.41 12.05
N GLY A 101 -9.10 -23.10 11.29
CA GLY A 101 -9.03 -23.37 9.85
C GLY A 101 -10.23 -22.88 9.05
N GLY A 102 -10.80 -21.73 9.43
CA GLY A 102 -11.98 -21.17 8.78
C GLY A 102 -11.65 -20.80 7.33
N LYS A 103 -12.39 -21.34 6.37
CA LYS A 103 -12.23 -20.97 4.96
C LYS A 103 -12.88 -19.59 4.74
N PRO A 104 -12.19 -18.60 4.13
CA PRO A 104 -12.86 -17.37 3.73
C PRO A 104 -13.95 -17.70 2.70
N ALA A 105 -15.15 -17.18 2.93
CA ALA A 105 -16.28 -17.28 2.00
C ALA A 105 -16.02 -16.45 0.73
#